data_AF-A0A809QPI8-F1
#
_entry.id   AF-A0A809QPI8-F1
#
_cell.length_a   1.000
_cell.length_b   1.000
_cell.length_c   1.000
_cell.angle_alpha   90.00
_cell.angle_beta   90.00
_cell.angle_gamma   90.00
#
_symmetry.space_group_name_H-M   'P 1'
#
loop_
_entity.id
_entity.type
_entity.pdbx_description
1 polymer ?
#
loop_
_entity_poly.entity_id
_entity_poly.type
_entity_poly.pdbx_seq_one_letter_code
_entity_poly.pdbx_strand_id
1 'polypeptide(L)'
;MGLDKTQSPATGTPTSLYVVLDDITFTAEGGRRAVVFDVQVAIPLKPGAAPIAPVSVGTINKFTHSVSGQPTTLRFDVTEVARSVAKSGAFSPSSIQILLVPQQLVKPDGTPLVPKPSGPLVRVGSVHVEAAIDK
;
A
#
# COMPACT_ATOMS: atom_id res chain seq x y z
N MET A 1 -3.85 8.86 42.95
CA MET A 1 -3.57 7.53 42.35
C MET A 1 -4.65 7.26 41.32
N GLY A 2 -4.30 7.06 40.05
CA GLY A 2 -5.31 6.90 38.99
C GLY A 2 -4.70 6.63 37.61
N LEU A 3 -4.20 5.40 37.47
CA LEU A 3 -4.06 4.58 36.25
C LEU A 3 -3.72 5.31 34.93
N ASP A 4 -2.43 5.36 34.65
CA ASP A 4 -1.86 5.37 33.30
C ASP A 4 -2.47 4.18 32.51
N LYS A 5 -3.37 4.46 31.56
CA LYS A 5 -3.77 3.48 30.54
C LYS A 5 -2.91 3.71 29.31
N THR A 6 -1.61 3.48 29.44
CA THR A 6 -0.79 3.17 28.28
C THR A 6 -1.29 1.84 27.75
N GLN A 7 -2.15 1.91 26.73
CA GLN A 7 -2.66 0.75 26.03
C GLN A 7 -1.46 0.05 25.40
N SER A 8 -0.97 -1.01 26.05
CA SER A 8 0.07 -1.85 25.48
C SER A 8 -0.43 -2.40 24.15
N PRO A 9 0.37 -2.35 23.07
CA PRO A 9 -0.03 -2.94 21.80
C PRO A 9 -0.33 -4.41 22.05
N ALA A 10 -1.45 -4.89 21.50
CA ALA A 10 -1.84 -6.28 21.60
C ALA A 10 -0.68 -7.17 21.12
N THR A 11 -0.10 -7.93 22.04
CA THR A 11 0.95 -8.92 21.76
C THR A 11 0.28 -10.18 21.23
N GLY A 12 -0.02 -10.20 19.93
CA GLY A 12 -0.57 -11.35 19.23
C GLY A 12 -0.14 -11.37 17.77
N THR A 13 0.02 -12.55 17.18
CA THR A 13 0.25 -12.67 15.73
C THR A 13 -1.08 -12.35 15.03
N PRO A 14 -1.13 -11.37 14.11
CA PRO A 14 -2.36 -11.05 13.40
C PRO A 14 -2.83 -12.24 12.56
N THR A 15 -4.11 -12.59 12.65
CA THR A 15 -4.75 -13.63 11.83
C THR A 15 -4.92 -13.16 10.39
N SER A 16 -5.22 -11.87 10.22
CA SER A 16 -5.20 -11.17 8.93
C SER A 16 -4.56 -9.80 9.10
N LEU A 17 -3.83 -9.35 8.07
CA LEU A 17 -3.19 -8.04 8.01
C LEU A 17 -3.45 -7.41 6.65
N TYR A 18 -4.01 -6.21 6.64
CA TYR A 18 -4.32 -5.45 5.44
C TYR A 18 -3.61 -4.11 5.44
N VAL A 19 -3.05 -3.74 4.30
CA VAL A 19 -2.69 -2.36 4.00
C VAL A 19 -3.88 -1.69 3.33
N VAL A 20 -4.34 -0.58 3.89
CA VAL A 20 -5.51 0.16 3.41
C VAL A 20 -5.07 1.52 2.91
N LEU A 21 -5.46 1.85 1.68
CA LEU A 21 -5.30 3.16 1.07
C LEU A 21 -6.69 3.78 0.96
N ASP A 22 -6.90 4.86 1.69
CA ASP A 22 -8.17 5.57 1.76
C ASP A 22 -8.14 6.90 1.02
N ASP A 23 -9.33 7.36 0.64
CA ASP A 23 -9.57 8.60 -0.09
C ASP A 23 -8.69 8.75 -1.34
N ILE A 24 -8.50 7.65 -2.07
CA ILE A 24 -7.76 7.67 -3.33
C ILE A 24 -8.60 8.41 -4.36
N THR A 25 -8.06 9.52 -4.86
CA THR A 25 -8.70 10.34 -5.90
C THR A 25 -7.80 10.41 -7.11
N PHE A 26 -8.41 10.27 -8.29
CA PHE A 26 -7.74 10.29 -9.58
C PHE A 26 -8.07 11.60 -10.32
N THR A 27 -7.05 12.33 -10.73
CA THR A 27 -7.22 13.56 -11.50
C THR A 27 -7.35 13.21 -12.98
N ALA A 28 -8.50 13.53 -13.58
CA ALA A 28 -8.70 13.37 -15.02
C ALA A 28 -8.23 14.63 -15.76
N GLU A 29 -6.92 14.84 -15.87
CA GLU A 29 -6.43 15.85 -16.83
C GLU A 29 -6.44 15.23 -18.24
N GLY A 30 -7.10 15.89 -19.20
CA GLY A 30 -6.84 15.70 -20.64
C GLY A 30 -7.23 14.36 -21.29
N GLY A 31 -8.31 13.69 -20.85
CA GLY A 31 -8.93 12.56 -21.59
C GLY A 31 -8.91 11.20 -20.88
N ARG A 32 -9.22 10.11 -21.62
CA ARG A 32 -9.24 8.72 -21.12
C ARG A 32 -7.81 8.26 -20.78
N ARG A 33 -7.34 8.53 -19.55
CA ARG A 33 -6.02 8.04 -19.08
C ARG A 33 -6.21 6.81 -18.22
N ALA A 34 -5.29 5.85 -18.35
CA ALA A 34 -5.18 4.75 -17.40
C ALA A 34 -4.05 5.09 -16.42
N VAL A 35 -4.33 4.88 -15.15
CA VAL A 35 -3.38 5.02 -14.06
C VAL A 35 -3.09 3.63 -13.55
N VAL A 36 -1.82 3.25 -13.62
CA VAL A 36 -1.34 1.95 -13.16
C VAL A 36 -0.25 2.15 -12.12
N PHE A 37 -0.44 1.56 -10.94
CA PHE A 37 0.57 1.48 -9.90
C PHE A 37 0.70 0.05 -9.41
N ASP A 38 1.92 -0.43 -9.28
CA ASP A 38 2.16 -1.62 -8.47
C ASP A 38 2.30 -1.22 -7.01
N VAL A 39 1.62 -1.97 -6.15
CA VAL A 39 1.68 -1.81 -4.70
C VAL A 39 2.61 -2.89 -4.18
N GLN A 40 3.72 -2.46 -3.61
CA GLN A 40 4.70 -3.35 -3.00
C GLN A 40 4.80 -3.04 -1.52
N VAL A 41 5.11 -4.06 -0.72
CA VAL A 41 5.32 -3.92 0.71
C VAL A 41 6.66 -4.50 1.12
N ALA A 42 7.31 -3.83 2.05
CA ALA A 42 8.59 -4.24 2.59
C ALA A 42 8.53 -4.13 4.11
N ILE A 43 8.76 -5.25 4.80
CA ILE A 43 8.62 -5.33 6.26
C ILE A 43 10.01 -5.53 6.87
N PRO A 44 10.51 -4.61 7.72
CA PRO A 44 11.76 -4.81 8.42
C PRO A 44 11.66 -5.93 9.46
N LEU A 45 12.72 -6.73 9.59
CA LEU A 45 12.78 -7.84 10.55
C LEU A 45 12.78 -7.35 12.00
N LYS A 46 13.39 -6.20 12.26
CA LYS A 46 13.47 -5.55 13.57
C LYS A 46 13.45 -4.02 13.41
N PRO A 47 13.07 -3.27 14.45
CA PRO A 47 13.12 -1.81 14.41
C PRO A 47 14.50 -1.29 13.98
N GLY A 48 14.53 -0.36 13.02
CA GLY A 48 15.77 0.23 12.50
C GLY A 48 16.59 -0.65 11.55
N ALA A 49 16.18 -1.89 11.26
CA ALA A 49 16.79 -2.68 10.21
C ALA A 49 16.33 -2.24 8.81
N ALA A 50 17.17 -2.50 7.81
CA ALA A 50 16.74 -2.41 6.43
C ALA A 50 15.55 -3.35 6.20
N PRO A 51 14.52 -2.90 5.45
CA PRO A 51 13.41 -3.76 5.08
C PRO A 51 13.90 -4.92 4.20
N ILE A 52 13.18 -6.05 4.23
CA ILE A 52 13.39 -7.12 3.24
C ILE A 52 13.12 -6.59 1.82
N ALA A 53 13.53 -7.35 0.80
CA ALA A 53 13.17 -7.03 -0.57
C ALA A 53 11.65 -6.81 -0.71
N PRO A 54 11.20 -5.71 -1.35
CA PRO A 54 9.78 -5.44 -1.51
C PRO A 54 9.05 -6.59 -2.23
N VAL A 55 7.86 -6.92 -1.75
CA VAL A 55 6.99 -7.94 -2.33
C VAL A 55 5.79 -7.25 -2.95
N SER A 56 5.47 -7.56 -4.21
CA SER A 56 4.25 -7.07 -4.86
C SER A 56 3.01 -7.72 -4.23
N VAL A 57 2.04 -6.89 -3.85
CA VAL A 57 0.79 -7.31 -3.20
C VAL A 57 -0.45 -6.94 -4.00
N GLY A 58 -0.29 -6.21 -5.10
CA GLY A 58 -1.36 -5.92 -6.03
C GLY A 58 -1.03 -4.79 -6.98
N THR A 59 -1.96 -4.54 -7.90
CA THR A 59 -1.87 -3.45 -8.88
C THR A 59 -3.14 -2.62 -8.82
N ILE A 60 -2.98 -1.29 -8.73
CA ILE A 60 -4.06 -0.33 -8.95
C ILE A 60 -4.13 -0.10 -10.44
N ASN A 61 -5.23 -0.49 -11.10
CA ASN A 61 -5.48 -0.17 -12.50
C ASN A 61 -6.83 0.53 -12.62
N LYS A 62 -6.81 1.84 -12.91
CA LYS A 62 -8.02 2.67 -13.01
C LYS A 62 -7.96 3.57 -14.23
N PHE A 63 -9.08 3.63 -14.95
CA PHE A 63 -9.28 4.61 -16.00
C PHE A 63 -9.83 5.92 -15.40
N THR A 64 -9.07 7.01 -15.48
CA THR A 64 -9.34 8.29 -14.80
C THR A 64 -10.68 8.92 -15.19
N HIS A 65 -11.14 8.71 -16.42
CA HIS A 65 -12.44 9.21 -16.89
C HIS A 65 -13.65 8.53 -16.25
N SER A 66 -13.47 7.34 -15.66
CA SER A 66 -14.54 6.57 -15.04
C SER A 66 -14.70 6.83 -13.55
N VAL A 67 -13.69 7.44 -12.90
CA VAL A 67 -13.62 7.59 -11.43
C VAL A 67 -13.11 8.96 -10.99
N SER A 68 -13.11 9.96 -11.89
CA SER A 68 -12.58 11.28 -11.55
C SER A 68 -13.34 11.90 -10.39
N GLY A 69 -12.60 12.35 -9.37
CA GLY A 69 -13.16 13.02 -8.19
C GLY A 69 -13.92 12.10 -7.22
N GLN A 70 -14.08 10.81 -7.50
CA GLN A 70 -14.70 9.87 -6.57
C GLN A 70 -13.64 9.24 -5.66
N PRO A 71 -13.73 9.43 -4.33
CA PRO A 71 -12.84 8.78 -3.40
C PRO A 71 -13.03 7.27 -3.46
N THR A 72 -11.93 6.53 -3.54
CA THR A 72 -11.92 5.07 -3.54
C THR A 72 -11.03 4.55 -2.42
N THR A 73 -11.50 3.52 -1.73
CA THR A 73 -10.70 2.74 -0.79
C THR A 73 -10.18 1.48 -1.46
N LEU A 74 -8.89 1.18 -1.28
CA LEU A 74 -8.29 -0.08 -1.72
C LEU A 74 -7.66 -0.79 -0.52
N ARG A 75 -7.86 -2.11 -0.45
CA ARG A 75 -7.34 -2.97 0.62
C ARG A 75 -6.46 -4.05 -0.01
N PHE A 76 -5.25 -4.18 0.50
CA PHE A 76 -4.27 -5.16 0.03
C PHE A 76 -3.96 -6.14 1.17
N ASP A 77 -4.17 -7.43 0.93
CA ASP A 77 -3.85 -8.47 1.89
C ASP A 77 -2.33 -8.68 1.93
N VAL A 78 -1.74 -8.47 3.11
CA VAL A 78 -0.30 -8.62 3.35
C VAL A 78 -0.01 -9.69 4.39
N THR A 79 -1.01 -10.50 4.73
CA THR A 79 -0.96 -11.50 5.80
C THR A 79 0.17 -12.51 5.59
N GLU A 80 0.27 -13.08 4.39
CA GLU A 80 1.31 -14.07 4.08
C GLU A 80 2.71 -13.45 4.04
N VAL A 81 2.84 -12.19 3.60
CA VAL A 81 4.12 -11.47 3.63
C VAL A 81 4.57 -11.28 5.08
N ALA A 82 3.66 -10.81 5.95
CA ALA A 82 3.92 -10.66 7.38
C ALA A 82 4.26 -12.01 8.05
N ARG A 83 3.52 -13.09 7.75
CA ARG A 83 3.81 -14.44 8.28
C ARG A 83 5.16 -14.96 7.82
N SER A 84 5.54 -14.74 6.56
CA SER A 84 6.84 -15.15 6.02
C SER A 84 7.99 -14.46 6.75
N VAL A 85 7.87 -13.15 6.97
CA VAL A 85 8.82 -12.38 7.77
C VAL A 85 8.80 -12.82 9.22
N ALA A 86 7.63 -13.23 9.75
CA ALA A 86 7.55 -13.70 11.12
C ALA A 86 8.24 -15.03 11.37
N LYS A 87 8.25 -15.90 10.36
CA LYS A 87 8.95 -17.19 10.41
C LYS A 87 10.48 -17.05 10.32
N SER A 88 11.00 -15.94 9.80
CA SER A 88 12.44 -15.77 9.54
C SER A 88 13.25 -15.22 10.73
N GLY A 89 12.61 -14.91 11.86
CA GLY A 89 13.29 -14.43 13.07
C GLY A 89 12.39 -13.51 13.89
N ALA A 90 12.92 -12.88 14.95
CA ALA A 90 12.18 -12.08 15.92
C ALA A 90 11.30 -10.98 15.29
N PHE A 91 10.08 -11.36 14.93
CA PHE A 91 9.08 -10.52 14.29
C PHE A 91 8.59 -9.47 15.27
N SER A 92 9.13 -8.27 15.14
CA SER A 92 8.59 -7.09 15.81
C SER A 92 8.52 -5.97 14.79
N PRO A 93 7.62 -6.07 13.78
CA PRO A 93 7.48 -5.00 12.83
C PRO A 93 6.90 -3.79 13.56
N SER A 94 7.76 -2.84 13.90
CA SER A 94 7.31 -1.52 14.34
C SER A 94 6.79 -0.67 13.18
N SER A 95 6.99 -1.13 11.93
CA SER A 95 6.58 -0.41 10.72
C SER A 95 6.42 -1.36 9.53
N ILE A 96 5.65 -0.94 8.54
CA ILE A 96 5.55 -1.55 7.20
C ILE A 96 5.85 -0.44 6.20
N GLN A 97 6.77 -0.68 5.28
CA GLN A 97 7.00 0.25 4.17
C GLN A 97 6.11 -0.13 3.01
N ILE A 98 5.40 0.86 2.47
CA ILE A 98 4.49 0.70 1.34
C ILE A 98 5.07 1.51 0.19
N LEU A 99 5.35 0.84 -0.92
CA LEU A 99 5.88 1.44 -2.13
C LEU A 99 4.78 1.44 -3.19
N LEU A 100 4.44 2.63 -3.68
CA LEU A 100 3.57 2.82 -4.83
C LEU A 100 4.44 3.10 -6.04
N VAL A 101 4.59 2.11 -6.91
CA VAL A 101 5.46 2.18 -8.08
C VAL A 101 4.62 2.53 -9.30
N PRO A 102 4.72 3.76 -9.84
CA PRO A 102 3.98 4.12 -11.04
C PRO A 102 4.46 3.29 -12.22
N GLN A 103 3.53 2.66 -12.93
CA GLN A 103 3.80 1.92 -14.15
C GLN A 103 3.50 2.81 -15.35
N GLN A 104 4.50 3.02 -16.20
CA GLN A 104 4.30 3.68 -17.48
C GLN A 104 3.74 2.66 -18.46
N LEU A 105 2.51 2.89 -18.93
CA LEU A 105 1.96 2.13 -20.04
C LEU A 105 2.77 2.46 -21.29
N VAL A 106 3.47 1.46 -21.83
CA VAL A 106 4.25 1.54 -23.06
C VAL A 106 3.72 0.52 -24.06
N LYS A 107 3.81 0.84 -25.36
CA LYS A 107 3.64 -0.13 -26.43
C LYS A 107 4.79 -1.15 -26.41
N PRO A 108 4.65 -2.31 -27.06
CA PRO A 108 5.75 -3.25 -27.23
C PRO A 108 7.01 -2.65 -27.90
N ASP A 109 6.84 -1.59 -28.69
CA ASP A 109 7.93 -0.83 -29.33
C ASP A 109 8.63 0.17 -28.39
N GLY A 110 8.22 0.24 -27.11
CA GLY A 110 8.79 1.15 -26.11
C GLY A 110 8.18 2.55 -26.11
N THR A 111 7.30 2.88 -27.06
CA THR A 111 6.63 4.20 -27.10
C THR A 111 5.63 4.32 -25.95
N PRO A 112 5.67 5.38 -25.14
CA PRO A 112 4.65 5.64 -24.13
C PRO A 112 3.25 5.69 -24.74
N LEU A 113 2.31 4.93 -24.16
CA LEU A 113 0.89 4.97 -24.53
C LEU A 113 0.23 6.27 -24.08
N VAL A 114 0.79 6.94 -23.08
CA VAL A 114 0.28 8.21 -22.55
C VAL A 114 1.45 9.18 -22.35
N PRO A 115 1.32 10.47 -22.76
CA PRO A 115 2.31 11.50 -22.48
C PRO A 115 2.56 11.65 -20.97
N LYS A 116 3.79 12.04 -20.60
CA LYS A 116 4.15 12.31 -19.21
C LYS A 116 3.23 13.40 -18.64
N PRO A 117 2.57 13.18 -17.50
CA PRO A 117 1.64 14.15 -16.93
C PRO A 117 2.37 15.42 -16.45
N SER A 118 1.68 16.56 -16.58
CA SER A 118 2.11 17.88 -16.08
C SER A 118 1.77 18.12 -14.60
N GLY A 119 0.99 17.22 -13.98
CA GLY A 119 0.53 17.34 -12.59
C GLY A 119 0.27 15.98 -11.92
N PRO A 120 -0.11 15.98 -10.63
CA PRO A 120 -0.36 14.77 -9.87
C PRO A 120 -1.62 14.05 -10.39
N LEU A 121 -1.44 12.82 -10.87
CA LEU A 121 -2.53 11.97 -11.39
C LEU A 121 -3.32 11.25 -10.29
N VAL A 122 -2.71 11.07 -9.12
CA VAL A 122 -3.31 10.38 -7.97
C VAL A 122 -2.99 11.14 -6.71
N ARG A 123 -4.00 11.25 -5.85
CA ARG A 123 -3.86 11.66 -4.45
C ARG A 123 -4.38 10.53 -3.57
N VAL A 124 -3.61 10.18 -2.55
CA VAL A 124 -4.02 9.24 -1.49
C VAL A 124 -4.22 10.08 -0.23
N GLY A 125 -5.37 9.98 0.42
CA GLY A 125 -5.67 10.77 1.61
C GLY A 125 -4.98 10.21 2.84
N SER A 126 -5.12 8.91 3.08
CA SER A 126 -4.48 8.21 4.19
C SER A 126 -4.03 6.80 3.81
N VAL A 127 -3.02 6.33 4.53
CA VAL A 127 -2.52 4.97 4.45
C VAL A 127 -2.41 4.43 5.87
N HIS A 128 -3.07 3.32 6.15
CA HIS A 128 -3.02 2.66 7.46
C HIS A 128 -3.02 1.15 7.32
N VAL A 129 -2.75 0.48 8.44
CA VAL A 129 -2.71 -0.97 8.52
C VAL A 129 -3.86 -1.42 9.41
N GLU A 130 -4.64 -2.40 8.93
CA GLU A 130 -5.69 -3.04 9.70
C GLU A 130 -5.27 -4.47 10.01
N ALA A 131 -5.25 -4.82 11.30
CA ALA A 131 -4.97 -6.16 11.77
C ALA A 131 -6.21 -6.75 12.44
N ALA A 132 -6.59 -7.97 12.07
CA ALA A 132 -7.41 -8.80 12.94
C ALA A 132 -6.48 -9.62 13.81
N ILE A 133 -6.72 -9.62 15.12
CA ILE A 133 -5.99 -10.43 16.10
C ILE A 133 -7.04 -11.35 16.70
N ASP A 134 -6.86 -12.66 16.60
CA ASP A 134 -7.73 -13.60 17.31
C ASP A 134 -7.60 -13.37 18.81
N LYS A 135 -8.72 -13.44 19.53
CA LYS A 135 -8.77 -13.21 20.98
C LYS A 135 -8.20 -14.38 21.77
#